data_AF-A0A7L4GNQ4-F1
#
_entry.id   AF-A0A7L4GNQ4-F1
#
_cell.length_a   1.000
_cell.length_b   1.000
_cell.length_c   1.000
_cell.angle_alpha   90.00
_cell.angle_beta   90.00
_cell.angle_gamma   90.00
#
_symmetry.space_group_name_H-M   'P 1'
#
loop_
_entity.id
_entity.type
_entity.pdbx_description
1 polymer ?
#
loop_
_entity_poly.entity_id
_entity_poly.type
_entity_poly.pdbx_seq_one_letter_code
_entity_poly.pdbx_strand_id
1 'polypeptide(L)'
;DAYNMAKLLCDKYYMSSPDLEIEEVNASNSQQPISIVYVPSHLYHMLFELFKNAMRATVESHENSPRLPAIKVMVALGQEDLSIKMSDRGMGVPLRKIERLFSYMYSTAPTPQLGTGGAPLAGFGYGLPISRLYAKYFQGDLQLFSMEGFGTDAVIYLKALSTDSVERLPVYNKSAWRHYQASQEGGDWCVPSTEPKNTSTYRIP
;
A
#
# COMPACT_ATOMS: atom_id res chain seq x y z
N ASP A 1 -13.26 9.73 -8.72
CA ASP A 1 -12.25 9.86 -9.79
C ASP A 1 -11.15 8.81 -9.77
N ALA A 2 -10.36 8.70 -8.69
CA ALA A 2 -9.22 7.75 -8.63
C ALA A 2 -9.63 6.30 -8.96
N TYR A 3 -10.73 5.81 -8.38
CA TYR A 3 -11.28 4.49 -8.68
C TYR A 3 -11.66 4.35 -10.17
N ASN A 4 -12.38 5.32 -10.75
CA ASN A 4 -12.85 5.24 -12.14
C ASN A 4 -11.68 5.12 -13.13
N MET A 5 -10.59 5.87 -12.90
CA MET A 5 -9.40 5.77 -13.74
C MET A 5 -8.64 4.46 -13.54
N ALA A 6 -8.54 3.97 -12.30
CA ALA A 6 -7.95 2.65 -12.04
C ALA A 6 -8.79 1.53 -12.68
N LYS A 7 -10.13 1.62 -12.59
CA LYS A 7 -11.09 0.71 -13.20
C LYS A 7 -10.94 0.68 -14.71
N LEU A 8 -10.87 1.85 -15.36
CA LEU A 8 -10.66 1.96 -16.80
C LEU A 8 -9.36 1.27 -17.26
N LEU A 9 -8.27 1.42 -16.51
CA LEU A 9 -7.00 0.74 -16.81
C LEU A 9 -7.07 -0.77 -16.57
N CYS A 10 -7.75 -1.18 -15.49
CA CYS A 10 -7.97 -2.58 -15.15
C CYS A 10 -8.81 -3.28 -16.22
N ASP A 11 -9.95 -2.69 -16.61
CA ASP A 11 -10.82 -3.19 -17.69
C ASP A 11 -10.07 -3.29 -19.02
N LYS A 12 -9.23 -2.30 -19.34
CA LYS A 12 -8.42 -2.33 -20.57
C LYS A 12 -7.41 -3.49 -20.58
N TYR A 13 -6.89 -3.90 -19.43
CA TYR A 13 -5.84 -4.92 -19.32
C TYR A 13 -6.40 -6.33 -19.08
N TYR A 14 -7.40 -6.47 -18.21
CA TYR A 14 -7.97 -7.76 -17.81
C TYR A 14 -9.38 -8.02 -18.33
N MET A 15 -10.00 -7.07 -19.04
CA MET A 15 -11.41 -7.15 -19.50
C MET A 15 -12.45 -7.31 -18.38
N SER A 16 -12.02 -7.10 -17.13
CA SER A 16 -12.86 -7.19 -15.94
C SER A 16 -12.22 -6.38 -14.81
N SER A 17 -13.04 -5.89 -13.88
CA SER A 17 -12.61 -5.15 -12.70
C SER A 17 -13.60 -5.31 -11.56
N PRO A 18 -13.13 -5.30 -10.29
CA PRO A 18 -14.01 -5.39 -9.14
C PRO A 18 -14.85 -4.12 -8.98
N ASP A 19 -16.00 -4.26 -8.34
CA ASP A 19 -16.85 -3.13 -7.92
C ASP A 19 -16.28 -2.42 -6.68
N LEU A 20 -16.84 -1.25 -6.37
CA LEU A 20 -16.47 -0.43 -5.21
C LEU A 20 -17.63 -0.31 -4.23
N GLU A 21 -17.37 -0.61 -2.96
CA GLU A 21 -18.26 -0.33 -1.85
C GLU A 21 -17.62 0.76 -0.97
N ILE A 22 -18.33 1.86 -0.72
CA ILE A 22 -17.84 2.97 0.12
C ILE A 22 -18.71 3.09 1.37
N GLU A 23 -18.07 3.17 2.53
CA GLU A 23 -18.70 3.45 3.82
C GLU A 23 -18.03 4.68 4.44
N GLU A 24 -18.84 5.62 4.92
CA GLU A 24 -18.36 6.84 5.58
C GLU A 24 -18.80 6.85 7.04
N VAL A 25 -17.87 7.16 7.93
CA VAL A 25 -18.10 7.24 9.37
C VAL A 25 -17.55 8.58 9.87
N ASN A 26 -18.43 9.57 10.01
CA ASN A 26 -18.09 10.86 10.58
C ASN A 26 -18.44 10.88 12.07
N ALA A 27 -17.42 10.81 12.94
CA ALA A 27 -17.60 10.74 14.39
C ALA A 27 -18.16 12.06 14.97
N SER A 28 -17.91 13.19 14.31
CA SER A 28 -18.39 14.50 14.75
C SER A 28 -19.83 14.75 14.32
N ASN A 29 -20.22 14.31 13.11
CA ASN A 29 -21.58 14.45 12.62
C ASN A 29 -21.93 13.39 11.55
N SER A 30 -22.69 12.38 11.94
CA SER A 30 -23.01 11.21 11.10
C SER A 30 -23.85 11.53 9.85
N GLN A 31 -24.45 12.72 9.75
CA GLN A 31 -25.25 13.12 8.58
C GLN A 31 -24.51 14.05 7.61
N GLN A 32 -23.31 14.51 7.97
CA GLN A 32 -22.53 15.38 7.11
C GLN A 32 -21.48 14.60 6.31
N PRO A 33 -21.32 14.92 5.01
CA PRO A 33 -20.26 14.32 4.21
C PRO A 33 -18.90 14.70 4.81
N ILE A 34 -17.95 13.77 4.72
CA ILE A 34 -16.59 14.00 5.22
C ILE A 34 -15.87 14.99 4.31
N SER A 35 -15.32 16.05 4.91
CA SER A 35 -14.55 17.07 4.20
C SER A 35 -13.37 17.52 5.07
N ILE A 36 -12.21 17.71 4.44
CA ILE A 36 -10.98 18.21 5.07
C ILE A 36 -10.28 19.20 4.14
N VAL A 37 -9.42 20.04 4.71
CA VAL A 37 -8.51 20.90 3.91
C VAL A 37 -7.32 20.06 3.49
N TYR A 38 -7.22 19.74 2.20
CA TYR A 38 -6.11 18.93 1.67
C TYR A 38 -5.83 19.25 0.20
N VAL A 39 -4.66 18.81 -0.30
CA VAL A 39 -4.29 18.92 -1.71
C VAL A 39 -4.91 17.75 -2.49
N PRO A 40 -5.92 17.98 -3.37
CA PRO A 40 -6.67 16.87 -3.98
C PRO A 40 -5.82 15.94 -4.85
N SER A 41 -4.80 16.48 -5.53
CA SER A 41 -3.89 15.69 -6.38
C SER A 41 -3.04 14.68 -5.58
N HIS A 42 -2.65 15.02 -4.35
CA HIS A 42 -1.91 14.10 -3.46
C HIS A 42 -2.79 12.91 -3.08
N LEU A 43 -4.02 13.20 -2.63
CA LEU A 43 -4.99 12.17 -2.25
C LEU A 43 -5.35 11.30 -3.46
N TYR A 44 -5.58 11.92 -4.61
CA TYR A 44 -5.85 11.22 -5.87
C TYR A 44 -4.73 10.22 -6.21
N HIS A 45 -3.46 10.64 -6.14
CA HIS A 45 -2.33 9.78 -6.46
C HIS A 45 -2.26 8.56 -5.53
N MET A 46 -2.39 8.76 -4.22
CA MET A 46 -2.36 7.68 -3.23
C MET A 46 -3.49 6.67 -3.48
N LEU A 47 -4.73 7.16 -3.64
CA LEU A 47 -5.88 6.30 -3.89
C LEU A 47 -5.77 5.57 -5.23
N PHE A 48 -5.31 6.24 -6.28
CA PHE A 48 -5.15 5.67 -7.61
C PHE A 48 -4.14 4.51 -7.60
N GLU A 49 -2.97 4.69 -6.98
CA GLU A 49 -1.98 3.62 -6.86
C GLU A 49 -2.48 2.45 -6.02
N LEU A 50 -3.18 2.70 -4.90
CA LEU A 50 -3.78 1.64 -4.09
C LEU A 50 -4.87 0.88 -4.85
N PHE A 51 -5.76 1.57 -5.57
CA PHE A 51 -6.81 0.92 -6.37
C PHE A 51 -6.23 0.04 -7.46
N LYS A 52 -5.19 0.48 -8.19
CA LYS A 52 -4.53 -0.39 -9.19
C LYS A 52 -3.98 -1.67 -8.56
N ASN A 53 -3.34 -1.56 -7.40
CA ASN A 53 -2.78 -2.72 -6.70
C ASN A 53 -3.88 -3.68 -6.22
N ALA A 54 -4.93 -3.16 -5.59
CA ALA A 54 -6.07 -3.93 -5.11
C ALA A 54 -6.83 -4.61 -6.24
N MET A 55 -7.09 -3.89 -7.35
CA MET A 55 -7.74 -4.43 -8.54
C MET A 55 -6.92 -5.55 -9.17
N ARG A 56 -5.61 -5.31 -9.38
CA ARG A 56 -4.69 -6.33 -9.90
C ARG A 56 -4.70 -7.60 -9.04
N ALA A 57 -4.50 -7.45 -7.73
CA ALA A 57 -4.45 -8.59 -6.82
C ALA A 57 -5.77 -9.36 -6.80
N THR A 58 -6.91 -8.65 -6.82
CA THR A 58 -8.25 -9.26 -6.84
C THR A 58 -8.50 -10.03 -8.13
N VAL A 59 -8.18 -9.45 -9.29
CA VAL A 59 -8.40 -10.10 -10.59
C VAL A 59 -7.47 -11.31 -10.78
N GLU A 60 -6.17 -11.16 -10.53
CA GLU A 60 -5.19 -12.25 -10.69
C GLU A 60 -5.47 -13.44 -9.74
N SER A 61 -6.03 -13.18 -8.54
CA SER A 61 -6.39 -14.25 -7.60
C SER A 61 -7.73 -14.94 -7.90
N HIS A 62 -8.56 -14.34 -8.77
CA HIS A 62 -9.91 -14.81 -9.05
C HIS A 62 -10.13 -15.12 -10.55
N GLU A 63 -9.08 -15.42 -11.32
CA GLU A 63 -9.16 -15.69 -12.76
C GLU A 63 -10.19 -16.78 -13.14
N ASN A 64 -10.39 -17.77 -12.26
CA ASN A 64 -11.35 -18.86 -12.46
C ASN A 64 -12.72 -18.61 -11.83
N SER A 65 -12.92 -17.48 -11.15
CA SER A 65 -14.19 -17.12 -10.52
C SER A 65 -15.04 -16.28 -11.47
N PRO A 66 -16.34 -16.57 -11.63
CA PRO A 66 -17.24 -15.75 -12.45
C PRO A 66 -17.55 -14.39 -11.82
N ARG A 67 -17.17 -14.18 -10.55
CA ARG A 67 -17.43 -12.93 -9.81
C ARG A 67 -16.18 -12.49 -9.05
N LEU A 68 -15.89 -11.21 -9.16
CA LEU A 68 -14.83 -10.54 -8.41
C LEU A 68 -15.42 -9.95 -7.12
N PRO A 69 -14.78 -10.15 -5.96
CA PRO A 69 -15.18 -9.48 -4.73
C PRO A 69 -14.96 -7.97 -4.86
N ALA A 70 -15.90 -7.17 -4.37
CA ALA A 70 -15.78 -5.73 -4.36
C ALA A 70 -14.64 -5.25 -3.46
N ILE A 71 -13.96 -4.18 -3.88
CA ILE A 71 -13.02 -3.45 -3.04
C ILE A 71 -13.84 -2.59 -2.08
N LYS A 72 -13.58 -2.74 -0.78
CA LYS A 72 -14.30 -1.98 0.25
C LYS A 72 -13.44 -0.82 0.70
N VAL A 73 -14.02 0.38 0.74
CA VAL A 73 -13.36 1.59 1.23
C VAL A 73 -14.16 2.14 2.39
N MET A 74 -13.48 2.30 3.53
CA MET A 74 -14.02 2.94 4.72
C MET A 74 -13.30 4.27 4.93
N VAL A 75 -14.07 5.36 4.97
CA VAL A 75 -13.56 6.70 5.28
C VAL A 75 -14.07 7.09 6.66
N ALA A 76 -13.17 7.27 7.62
CA ALA A 76 -13.51 7.62 8.99
C ALA A 76 -12.89 8.97 9.36
N LEU A 77 -13.71 9.92 9.80
CA LEU A 77 -13.25 11.21 10.32
C LEU A 77 -13.39 11.21 11.86
N GLY A 78 -12.26 11.28 12.54
CA GLY A 78 -12.16 11.48 13.98
C GLY A 78 -11.93 12.95 14.35
N GLN A 79 -11.49 13.19 15.60
CA GLN A 79 -11.13 14.53 16.07
C GLN A 79 -9.76 14.99 15.52
N GLU A 80 -8.78 14.09 15.48
CA GLU A 80 -7.40 14.40 15.07
C GLU A 80 -7.07 13.90 13.66
N ASP A 81 -7.62 12.74 13.29
CA ASP A 81 -7.22 12.01 12.10
C ASP A 81 -8.41 11.75 11.17
N LEU A 82 -8.16 11.87 9.87
CA LEU A 82 -8.95 11.27 8.79
C LEU A 82 -8.27 9.98 8.37
N SER A 83 -8.99 8.87 8.45
CA SER A 83 -8.50 7.55 8.05
C SER A 83 -9.25 7.04 6.84
N ILE A 84 -8.53 6.57 5.83
CA ILE A 84 -9.11 5.91 4.65
C ILE A 84 -8.54 4.50 4.59
N LYS A 85 -9.38 3.50 4.84
CA LYS A 85 -9.02 2.09 4.75
C LYS A 85 -9.58 1.50 3.46
N MET A 86 -8.72 0.94 2.63
CA MET A 86 -9.06 0.17 1.44
C MET A 86 -8.77 -1.31 1.68
N SER A 87 -9.79 -2.14 1.56
CA SER A 87 -9.72 -3.58 1.78
C SER A 87 -10.01 -4.33 0.48
N ASP A 88 -9.09 -5.19 0.07
CA ASP A 88 -9.25 -6.11 -1.06
C ASP A 88 -9.34 -7.57 -0.60
N ARG A 89 -9.73 -8.46 -1.52
CA ARG A 89 -9.67 -9.92 -1.32
C ARG A 89 -8.74 -10.57 -2.34
N GLY A 90 -7.56 -9.98 -2.54
CA GLY A 90 -6.55 -10.38 -3.50
C GLY A 90 -5.53 -11.40 -2.98
N MET A 91 -5.94 -12.35 -2.13
CA MET A 91 -5.08 -13.38 -1.49
C MET A 91 -3.99 -12.88 -0.53
N GLY A 92 -3.76 -11.59 -0.44
CA GLY A 92 -2.81 -11.01 0.52
C GLY A 92 -1.34 -11.31 0.22
N VAL A 93 -0.48 -10.96 1.18
CA VAL A 93 0.98 -10.98 1.05
C VAL A 93 1.59 -11.54 2.34
N PRO A 94 2.55 -12.47 2.27
CA PRO A 94 3.27 -12.96 3.44
C PRO A 94 3.94 -11.82 4.20
N LEU A 95 3.86 -11.84 5.54
CA LEU A 95 4.37 -10.78 6.42
C LEU A 95 5.83 -10.38 6.09
N ARG A 96 6.70 -11.36 5.82
CA ARG A 96 8.12 -11.16 5.44
C ARG A 96 8.31 -10.24 4.23
N LYS A 97 7.31 -10.14 3.34
CA LYS A 97 7.38 -9.33 2.11
C LYS A 97 6.80 -7.93 2.28
N ILE A 98 6.05 -7.65 3.36
CA ILE A 98 5.33 -6.37 3.53
C ILE A 98 6.28 -5.17 3.52
N GLU A 99 7.38 -5.22 4.28
CA GLU A 99 8.35 -4.13 4.31
C GLU A 99 9.01 -3.90 2.93
N ARG A 100 9.25 -4.99 2.19
CA ARG A 100 9.84 -4.92 0.85
C ARG A 100 8.92 -4.25 -0.17
N LEU A 101 7.60 -4.25 0.04
CA LEU A 101 6.65 -3.53 -0.84
C LEU A 101 6.90 -2.03 -0.89
N PHE A 102 7.52 -1.46 0.15
CA PHE A 102 7.91 -0.05 0.20
C PHE A 102 9.35 0.21 -0.29
N SER A 103 10.06 -0.83 -0.74
CA SER A 103 11.38 -0.63 -1.37
C SER A 103 11.20 -0.12 -2.79
N TYR A 104 11.93 0.93 -3.15
CA TYR A 104 11.97 1.44 -4.52
C TYR A 104 12.38 0.33 -5.50
N MET A 105 11.73 0.29 -6.67
CA MET A 105 11.95 -0.69 -7.74
C MET A 105 11.52 -2.13 -7.40
N TYR A 106 11.00 -2.40 -6.19
CA TYR A 106 10.44 -3.71 -5.88
C TYR A 106 9.07 -3.87 -6.55
N SER A 107 8.92 -4.89 -7.37
CA SER A 107 7.67 -5.20 -8.09
C SER A 107 7.52 -6.71 -8.28
N THR A 108 6.28 -7.20 -8.22
CA THR A 108 5.91 -8.56 -8.60
C THR A 108 5.38 -8.65 -10.04
N ALA A 109 5.17 -7.51 -10.71
CA ALA A 109 4.81 -7.45 -12.12
C ALA A 109 6.06 -7.52 -13.01
N PRO A 110 5.93 -8.08 -14.23
CA PRO A 110 6.98 -7.96 -15.24
C PRO A 110 7.28 -6.49 -15.55
N THR A 111 8.55 -6.20 -15.82
CA THR A 111 8.99 -4.83 -16.12
C THR A 111 8.32 -4.35 -17.41
N PRO A 112 7.55 -3.25 -17.38
CA PRO A 112 6.86 -2.75 -18.56
C PRO A 112 7.88 -2.23 -19.57
N GLN A 113 7.68 -2.56 -20.84
CA GLN A 113 8.53 -2.06 -21.92
C GLN A 113 8.23 -0.57 -22.18
N LEU A 114 9.25 0.27 -22.16
CA LEU A 114 9.12 1.68 -22.49
C LEU A 114 8.79 1.80 -24.00
N GLY A 115 7.55 2.18 -24.34
CA GLY A 115 7.17 2.46 -25.74
C GLY A 115 5.72 2.15 -26.12
N THR A 116 5.01 1.32 -25.36
CA THR A 116 3.61 0.95 -25.67
C THR A 116 2.61 1.94 -25.09
N GLY A 117 2.68 3.22 -25.50
CA GLY A 117 1.58 4.22 -25.54
C GLY A 117 0.58 4.36 -24.38
N GLY A 118 0.79 3.77 -23.20
CA GLY A 118 -0.17 3.73 -22.11
C GLY A 118 0.50 3.44 -20.77
N ALA A 119 -0.03 4.04 -19.70
CA ALA A 119 0.45 3.80 -18.35
C ALA A 119 0.18 2.33 -17.97
N PRO A 120 1.21 1.52 -17.65
CA PRO A 120 1.02 0.15 -17.22
C PRO A 120 0.33 0.11 -15.85
N LEU A 121 -0.50 -0.90 -15.62
CA LEU A 121 -1.21 -1.04 -14.34
C LEU A 121 -0.23 -1.25 -13.16
N ALA A 122 0.85 -2.00 -13.41
CA ALA A 122 1.93 -2.26 -12.46
C ALA A 122 3.29 -2.36 -13.17
N GLY A 123 4.36 -2.46 -12.39
CA GLY A 123 5.67 -2.92 -12.90
C GLY A 123 6.86 -1.98 -12.70
N PHE A 124 6.65 -0.68 -12.43
CA PHE A 124 7.77 0.22 -12.11
C PHE A 124 8.26 0.14 -10.66
N GLY A 125 7.43 -0.34 -9.72
CA GLY A 125 7.84 -0.52 -8.32
C GLY A 125 8.01 0.78 -7.51
N TYR A 126 7.33 1.86 -7.90
CA TYR A 126 7.40 3.16 -7.22
C TYR A 126 6.09 3.63 -6.59
N GLY A 127 4.94 3.03 -6.94
CA GLY A 127 3.61 3.50 -6.53
C GLY A 127 3.43 3.55 -5.00
N LEU A 128 3.69 2.44 -4.31
CA LEU A 128 3.57 2.36 -2.85
C LEU A 128 4.54 3.27 -2.08
N PRO A 129 5.87 3.26 -2.35
CA PRO A 129 6.78 4.17 -1.63
C PRO A 129 6.45 5.64 -1.87
N ILE A 130 6.10 6.05 -3.09
CA ILE A 130 5.73 7.44 -3.39
C ILE A 130 4.40 7.80 -2.72
N SER A 131 3.41 6.91 -2.74
CA SER A 131 2.14 7.13 -2.04
C SER A 131 2.34 7.33 -0.54
N ARG A 132 3.25 6.57 0.07
CA ARG A 132 3.60 6.76 1.49
C ARG A 132 4.32 8.09 1.75
N LEU A 133 5.13 8.58 0.82
CA LEU A 133 5.72 9.92 0.92
C LEU A 133 4.64 11.02 0.85
N TYR A 134 3.66 10.91 -0.04
CA TYR A 134 2.54 11.85 -0.10
C TYR A 134 1.75 11.90 1.22
N ALA A 135 1.49 10.75 1.84
CA ALA A 135 0.83 10.71 3.15
C ALA A 135 1.70 11.37 4.23
N LYS A 136 2.98 10.99 4.31
CA LYS A 136 3.92 11.53 5.31
C LYS A 136 4.23 13.01 5.15
N TYR A 137 4.05 13.57 3.96
CA TYR A 137 4.38 14.97 3.68
C TYR A 137 3.63 15.94 4.60
N PHE A 138 2.36 15.67 4.89
CA PHE A 138 1.54 16.45 5.82
C PHE A 138 1.23 15.67 7.12
N GLN A 139 2.27 15.07 7.72
CA GLN A 139 2.22 14.35 9.01
C GLN A 139 1.29 13.11 9.06
N GLY A 140 0.82 12.62 7.91
CA GLY A 140 0.10 11.36 7.80
C GLY A 140 1.01 10.14 7.74
N ASP A 141 0.43 8.99 7.40
CA ASP A 141 1.17 7.77 7.03
C ASP A 141 0.32 6.88 6.11
N LEU A 142 0.98 5.96 5.42
CA LEU A 142 0.34 4.88 4.67
C LEU A 142 0.88 3.55 5.19
N GLN A 143 -0.03 2.69 5.64
CA GLN A 143 0.30 1.39 6.21
C GLN A 143 -0.44 0.26 5.48
N LEU A 144 0.18 -0.91 5.42
CA LEU A 144 -0.38 -2.12 4.81
C LEU A 144 -0.44 -3.22 5.85
N PHE A 145 -1.61 -3.86 5.96
CA PHE A 145 -1.86 -5.01 6.81
C PHE A 145 -2.44 -6.11 5.94
N SER A 146 -1.74 -7.23 5.82
CA SER A 146 -2.15 -8.29 4.91
C SER A 146 -2.34 -9.60 5.65
N MET A 147 -3.36 -10.35 5.25
CA MET A 147 -3.62 -11.71 5.70
C MET A 147 -3.40 -12.64 4.50
N GLU A 148 -2.27 -13.34 4.50
CA GLU A 148 -1.90 -14.29 3.45
C GLU A 148 -2.97 -15.39 3.33
N GLY A 149 -3.43 -15.62 2.10
CA GLY A 149 -4.55 -16.49 1.77
C GLY A 149 -5.93 -15.80 1.78
N PHE A 150 -6.01 -14.51 2.13
CA PHE A 150 -7.29 -13.78 2.20
C PHE A 150 -7.28 -12.46 1.43
N GLY A 151 -6.48 -11.48 1.86
CA GLY A 151 -6.55 -10.12 1.31
C GLY A 151 -5.67 -9.12 2.04
N THR A 152 -5.74 -7.85 1.61
CA THR A 152 -4.92 -6.76 2.18
C THR A 152 -5.78 -5.55 2.53
N ASP A 153 -5.49 -4.96 3.69
CA ASP A 153 -5.97 -3.67 4.14
C ASP A 153 -4.86 -2.63 3.98
N ALA A 154 -5.11 -1.59 3.19
CA ALA A 154 -4.27 -0.41 3.06
C ALA A 154 -4.92 0.78 3.77
N VAL A 155 -4.22 1.40 4.70
CA VAL A 155 -4.75 2.53 5.48
C VAL A 155 -3.92 3.78 5.21
N ILE A 156 -4.59 4.83 4.75
CA ILE A 156 -4.05 6.19 4.67
C ILE A 156 -4.54 6.96 5.90
N TYR A 157 -3.61 7.55 6.63
CA TYR A 157 -3.89 8.49 7.72
C TYR A 157 -3.53 9.90 7.27
N LEU A 158 -4.44 10.84 7.46
CA LEU A 158 -4.27 12.27 7.21
C LEU A 158 -4.70 13.05 8.45
N LYS A 159 -4.18 14.26 8.63
CA LYS A 159 -4.64 15.14 9.70
C LYS A 159 -6.01 15.74 9.37
N ALA A 160 -6.93 15.67 10.32
CA ALA A 160 -8.25 16.27 10.20
C ALA A 160 -8.18 17.80 10.25
N LEU A 161 -7.25 18.33 11.07
CA LEU A 161 -7.04 19.76 11.26
C LEU A 161 -5.89 20.27 10.36
N SER A 162 -6.14 21.38 9.68
CA SER A 162 -5.14 22.01 8.81
C SER A 162 -3.96 22.60 9.59
N THR A 163 -4.16 22.97 10.86
CA THR A 163 -3.10 23.47 11.75
C THR A 163 -2.01 22.43 12.01
N ASP A 164 -2.38 21.15 11.96
CA ASP A 164 -1.49 20.03 12.25
C ASP A 164 -0.88 19.46 10.97
N SER A 165 -1.36 19.92 9.81
CA SER A 165 -0.92 19.51 8.48
C SER A 165 0.35 20.25 8.06
N VAL A 166 1.43 20.07 8.83
CA VAL A 166 2.73 20.74 8.61
C VAL A 166 3.63 19.90 7.70
N GLU A 167 4.39 20.55 6.82
CA GLU A 167 5.32 19.88 5.90
C GLU A 167 6.42 19.12 6.64
N ARG A 168 6.64 17.87 6.24
CA ARG A 168 7.74 17.02 6.71
C ARG A 168 8.90 17.02 5.72
N LEU A 169 9.84 17.94 5.91
CA LEU A 169 10.98 18.11 5.01
C LEU A 169 12.25 17.39 5.50
N PRO A 170 13.04 16.77 4.60
CA PRO A 170 14.35 16.24 4.95
C PRO A 170 15.34 17.38 5.20
N VAL A 171 16.06 17.33 6.32
CA VAL A 171 17.06 18.34 6.68
C VAL A 171 18.45 17.71 6.62
N TYR A 172 19.32 18.25 5.78
CA TYR A 172 20.72 17.84 5.75
C TYR A 172 21.45 18.34 7.00
N ASN A 173 21.99 17.42 7.79
CA ASN A 173 22.74 17.68 9.00
C ASN A 173 23.70 16.50 9.31
N LYS A 174 24.44 16.58 10.43
CA LYS A 174 25.35 15.50 10.84
C LYS A 174 24.64 14.15 11.01
N SER A 175 23.39 14.14 11.47
CA SER A 175 22.60 12.90 11.60
C SER A 175 22.27 12.30 10.23
N ALA A 176 21.82 13.11 9.26
CA ALA A 176 21.57 12.66 7.89
C ALA A 176 22.86 12.12 7.23
N TRP A 177 23.97 12.84 7.37
CA TRP A 177 25.26 12.42 6.81
C TRP A 177 25.74 11.05 7.33
N ARG A 178 25.53 10.76 8.63
CA ARG A 178 25.87 9.44 9.21
C ARG A 178 25.17 8.27 8.51
N HIS A 179 23.96 8.47 7.98
CA HIS A 179 23.24 7.40 7.25
C HIS A 179 23.97 6.98 5.97
N TYR A 180 24.75 7.87 5.36
CA TYR A 180 25.54 7.57 4.15
C TYR A 180 26.93 6.99 4.46
N GLN A 181 27.36 7.04 5.72
CA GLN A 181 28.66 6.54 6.15
C GLN A 181 28.59 5.23 6.91
N ALA A 182 27.39 4.75 7.24
CA ALA A 182 27.20 3.52 7.99
C ALA A 182 27.92 2.35 7.30
N SER A 183 28.86 1.74 8.02
CA SER A 183 29.52 0.49 7.63
C SER A 183 28.64 -0.71 7.95
N GLN A 184 28.93 -1.88 7.36
CA GLN A 184 28.26 -3.12 7.76
C GLN A 184 28.56 -3.41 9.24
N GLU A 185 27.50 -3.41 10.05
CA GLU A 185 27.54 -3.79 11.46
C GLU A 185 27.22 -5.29 11.61
N GLY A 186 27.65 -5.88 12.72
CA GLY A 186 27.21 -7.23 13.08
C GLY A 186 25.70 -7.26 13.32
N GLY A 187 25.07 -8.43 13.14
CA GLY A 187 23.64 -8.56 13.42
C GLY A 187 23.34 -8.36 14.90
N ASP A 188 22.36 -7.52 15.21
CA ASP A 188 21.88 -7.30 16.59
C ASP A 188 21.28 -8.55 17.23
N TRP A 189 20.83 -9.50 16.40
CA TRP A 189 20.12 -10.72 16.80
C TRP A 189 20.75 -11.97 16.19
N CYS A 190 20.47 -13.12 16.80
CA CYS A 190 20.95 -14.41 16.32
C CYS A 190 20.45 -14.71 14.90
N VAL A 191 21.37 -15.05 14.01
CA VAL A 191 21.07 -15.59 12.69
C VAL A 191 21.22 -17.11 12.74
N PRO A 192 20.16 -17.90 12.53
CA PRO A 192 20.26 -19.35 12.56
C PRO A 192 21.11 -19.87 11.39
N SER A 193 21.74 -21.04 11.59
CA SER A 193 22.42 -21.76 10.50
C SER A 193 21.43 -22.13 9.39
N THR A 194 21.86 -22.04 8.13
CA THR A 194 21.12 -22.56 6.98
C THR A 194 20.93 -24.08 7.06
N GLU A 195 21.83 -24.76 7.80
CA GLU A 195 21.76 -26.18 8.11
C GLU A 195 21.68 -26.36 9.63
N PRO A 196 20.48 -26.31 10.24
CA PRO A 196 20.31 -26.56 11.66
C PRO A 196 20.75 -27.98 12.04
N LYS A 197 21.46 -28.11 13.16
CA LYS A 197 21.93 -29.42 13.64
C LYS A 197 20.73 -30.34 13.90
N ASN A 198 20.71 -31.49 13.25
CA ASN A 198 19.69 -32.51 13.52
C ASN A 198 19.91 -33.13 14.91
N THR A 199 18.92 -33.01 15.79
CA THR A 199 18.93 -33.53 17.16
C THR A 199 18.24 -34.89 17.30
N SER A 200 17.79 -35.50 16.20
CA SER A 200 17.18 -36.84 16.22
C SER A 200 18.19 -37.90 16.68
N THR A 201 17.81 -38.73 17.65
CA THR A 201 18.68 -39.75 18.26
C THR A 201 18.78 -41.06 17.47
N TYR A 202 17.85 -41.32 16.54
CA TYR A 202 17.88 -42.51 15.67
C TYR A 202 18.21 -42.11 14.24
N ARG A 203 19.38 -42.55 13.76
CA ARG A 203 19.67 -42.57 12.32
C ARG A 203 19.00 -43.80 11.74
N ILE A 204 17.96 -43.60 10.92
CA ILE A 204 17.44 -44.70 10.09
C ILE A 204 18.58 -45.08 9.12
N PRO A 205 18.97 -46.36 9.04
CA PRO A 205 20.08 -46.83 8.21
C PRO A 205 19.85 -46.58 6.72
#